data_AF-A0A0M3LG94-F1
#
_entry.id   AF-A0A0M3LG94-F1
#
_cell.length_a   1.000
_cell.length_b   1.000
_cell.length_c   1.000
_cell.angle_alpha   90.00
_cell.angle_beta   90.00
_cell.angle_gamma   90.00
#
_symmetry.space_group_name_H-M   'P 1'
#
loop_
_entity.id
_entity.type
_entity.pdbx_description
1 polymer ?
#
loop_
_entity_poly.entity_id
_entity_poly.type
_entity_poly.pdbx_seq_one_letter_code
_entity_poly.pdbx_strand_id
1 'polypeptide(L)'
;NILCKLDSSGGAVQLPDTNISIHVPEGHVPPGETQQISMKALLDPPLELNSDKSSTISPVLEIKLSNMEARSFITLELKVSAEVKNEIANKNLVGIKCLRSDTKEGPYSPVLSTYYYGDTIQVQLDNLEPCLYVTVVALALQNIVYPTTVWDYINKKITVGVYGPKHIHPSFKTVVAIFGHDCAPKTLLVNEVARQIHGAAPVVLQLWGKHQFVLARPQDLKLCLFSNMSNYEVHATEQAKMVREFQMKLGKVCRLVFPIRSHDANELSDFTLRVQVKDDYEAIVTQFCVQTPPPPPKSGLKNSAQRRFLKKNEVGKIILSPLAATYRFPVFRDRPVANMKYGKLLKTVVRQSKNHYLLEYKKGDIVALLTEEKIRLKGQ
;
A
#
# COMPACT_ATOMS: atom_id res chain seq x y z
N ASN A 1 7.32 -0.24 -4.84
CA ASN A 1 8.66 -0.17 -5.46
C ASN A 1 8.80 -1.41 -6.31
N ILE A 2 9.24 -1.26 -7.55
CA ILE A 2 9.63 -2.36 -8.43
C ILE A 2 11.09 -2.17 -8.82
N LEU A 3 11.80 -3.27 -9.04
CA LEU A 3 13.13 -3.31 -9.60
C LEU A 3 13.12 -4.29 -10.77
N CYS A 4 13.52 -3.83 -11.95
CA CYS A 4 13.59 -4.65 -13.15
C CYS A 4 14.96 -4.44 -13.82
N LYS A 5 15.45 -5.46 -14.51
CA LYS A 5 16.70 -5.43 -15.26
C LYS A 5 16.37 -5.82 -16.70
N LEU A 6 16.67 -4.94 -17.64
CA LEU A 6 16.45 -5.12 -19.07
C LEU A 6 17.79 -5.16 -19.79
N ASP A 7 17.89 -5.95 -20.85
CA ASP A 7 19.07 -5.97 -21.73
C ASP A 7 18.84 -5.08 -22.96
N SER A 8 19.70 -5.21 -23.97
CA SER A 8 19.60 -4.43 -25.20
C SER A 8 18.34 -4.68 -26.02
N SER A 9 17.55 -5.73 -25.75
CA SER A 9 16.26 -5.97 -26.42
C SER A 9 15.16 -5.00 -25.97
N GLY A 10 15.40 -4.24 -24.90
CA GLY A 10 14.42 -3.30 -24.33
C GLY A 10 13.32 -4.01 -23.54
N GLY A 11 12.13 -3.41 -23.50
CA GLY A 11 10.96 -3.99 -22.83
C GLY A 11 10.12 -2.96 -22.07
N ALA A 12 9.27 -3.44 -21.16
CA ALA A 12 8.41 -2.57 -20.36
C ALA A 12 8.46 -2.95 -18.87
N VAL A 13 8.43 -1.94 -18.01
CA VAL A 13 8.37 -2.06 -16.56
C VAL A 13 7.09 -1.40 -16.07
N GLN A 14 6.18 -2.18 -15.50
CA GLN A 14 4.93 -1.67 -14.94
C GLN A 14 4.98 -1.66 -13.41
N LEU A 15 4.53 -0.56 -12.79
CA LEU A 15 4.33 -0.54 -11.36
C LEU A 15 3.09 -1.40 -11.03
N PRO A 16 3.19 -2.42 -10.16
CA PRO A 16 2.07 -3.33 -9.91
C PRO A 16 0.83 -2.60 -9.40
N ASP A 17 -0.33 -3.04 -9.91
CA ASP A 17 -1.65 -2.55 -9.47
C ASP A 17 -1.90 -1.06 -9.73
N THR A 18 -1.12 -0.48 -10.64
CA THR A 18 -1.33 0.86 -11.15
C THR A 18 -1.29 0.87 -12.68
N ASN A 19 -1.75 1.97 -13.25
CA ASN A 19 -1.68 2.23 -14.68
C ASN A 19 -0.43 3.08 -14.99
N ILE A 20 0.72 2.72 -14.41
CA ILE A 20 1.99 3.44 -14.58
C ILE A 20 3.01 2.46 -15.14
N SER A 21 3.56 2.76 -16.31
CA SER A 21 4.55 1.93 -16.97
C SER A 21 5.64 2.75 -17.64
N ILE A 22 6.85 2.19 -17.68
CA ILE A 22 7.98 2.72 -18.44
C ILE A 22 8.28 1.73 -19.56
N HIS A 23 8.31 2.22 -20.80
CA HIS A 23 8.76 1.49 -21.96
C HIS A 23 10.19 1.90 -22.32
N VAL A 24 11.03 0.90 -22.51
CA VAL A 24 12.44 1.03 -22.87
C VAL A 24 12.59 0.47 -24.29
N PRO A 25 13.02 1.28 -25.27
CA PRO A 25 13.16 0.81 -26.64
C PRO A 25 14.32 -0.18 -26.78
N GLU A 26 14.27 -0.99 -27.83
CA GLU A 26 15.39 -1.82 -28.26
C GLU A 26 16.62 -0.94 -28.58
N GLY A 27 17.81 -1.41 -28.22
CA GLY A 27 19.06 -0.68 -28.40
C GLY A 27 19.30 0.45 -27.40
N HIS A 28 18.46 0.60 -26.38
CA HIS A 28 18.64 1.60 -25.31
C HIS A 28 20.02 1.50 -24.63
N VAL A 29 20.48 0.27 -24.40
CA VAL A 29 21.84 -0.04 -23.91
C VAL A 29 22.61 -0.87 -24.94
N PRO A 30 23.95 -0.83 -24.93
CA PRO A 30 24.79 -1.67 -25.80
C PRO A 30 24.53 -3.18 -25.61
N PRO A 31 24.77 -4.03 -26.63
CA PRO A 31 24.73 -5.48 -26.46
C PRO A 31 25.69 -5.96 -25.36
N GLY A 32 25.20 -6.84 -24.48
CA GLY A 32 25.97 -7.32 -23.31
C GLY A 32 25.85 -6.45 -22.06
N GLU A 33 25.36 -5.22 -22.21
CA GLU A 33 25.02 -4.32 -21.09
C GLU A 33 23.56 -4.50 -20.66
N THR A 34 23.25 -3.96 -19.47
CA THR A 34 21.89 -4.02 -18.93
C THR A 34 21.49 -2.72 -18.24
N GLN A 35 20.22 -2.36 -18.36
CA GLN A 35 19.59 -1.26 -17.66
C GLN A 35 18.80 -1.80 -16.47
N GLN A 36 19.19 -1.44 -15.25
CA GLN A 36 18.34 -1.62 -14.08
C GLN A 36 17.46 -0.40 -13.91
N ILE A 37 16.15 -0.62 -13.76
CA ILE A 37 15.15 0.41 -13.53
C ILE A 37 14.44 0.12 -12.22
N SER A 38 14.49 1.08 -11.30
CA SER A 38 13.65 1.08 -10.10
C SER A 38 12.59 2.17 -10.22
N MET A 39 11.34 1.81 -9.90
CA MET A 39 10.23 2.76 -9.92
C MET A 39 9.41 2.71 -8.64
N LYS A 40 9.14 3.88 -8.06
CA LYS A 40 8.37 4.04 -6.83
C LYS A 40 7.43 5.24 -6.91
N ALA A 41 6.15 5.02 -6.67
CA ALA A 41 5.19 6.11 -6.49
C ALA A 41 5.29 6.67 -5.06
N LEU A 42 5.52 7.98 -4.97
CA LEU A 42 5.42 8.79 -3.78
C LEU A 42 4.03 9.41 -3.77
N LEU A 43 3.26 9.10 -2.72
CA LEU A 43 1.84 9.45 -2.63
C LEU A 43 1.63 10.92 -2.23
N ASP A 44 2.56 11.48 -1.47
CA ASP A 44 2.51 12.85 -1.00
C ASP A 44 3.44 13.72 -1.88
N PRO A 45 2.90 14.66 -2.68
CA PRO A 45 3.71 15.51 -3.53
C PRO A 45 4.46 16.59 -2.73
N PRO A 46 5.60 17.09 -3.22
CA PRO A 46 6.20 18.35 -2.77
C PRO A 46 5.20 19.51 -2.77
N LEU A 47 5.35 20.41 -1.81
CA LEU A 47 4.40 21.51 -1.60
C LEU A 47 4.37 22.49 -2.78
N GLU A 48 5.52 22.74 -3.41
CA GLU A 48 5.66 23.66 -4.54
C GLU A 48 4.86 23.25 -5.79
N LEU A 49 4.50 21.97 -5.92
CA LEU A 49 3.70 21.49 -7.05
C LEU A 49 2.22 21.86 -6.96
N ASN A 50 1.78 22.39 -5.81
CA ASN A 50 0.39 22.77 -5.57
C ASN A 50 0.27 24.22 -5.12
N SER A 51 -0.47 25.01 -5.88
CA SER A 51 -0.76 26.42 -5.64
C SER A 51 -2.06 26.82 -6.36
N ASP A 52 -2.45 28.09 -6.32
CA ASP A 52 -3.58 28.58 -7.11
C ASP A 52 -3.36 28.40 -8.63
N LYS A 53 -2.08 28.32 -9.07
CA LYS A 53 -1.67 28.17 -10.47
C LYS A 53 -1.28 26.75 -10.86
N SER A 54 -1.26 25.79 -9.93
CA SER A 54 -0.84 24.41 -10.20
C SER A 54 -1.55 23.42 -9.29
N SER A 55 -1.98 22.29 -9.80
CA SER A 55 -2.44 21.17 -8.97
C SER A 55 -1.89 19.84 -9.47
N THR A 56 -1.35 19.04 -8.56
CA THR A 56 -0.87 17.69 -8.86
C THR A 56 -2.04 16.75 -9.16
N ILE A 57 -1.96 16.01 -10.28
CA ILE A 57 -3.03 15.12 -10.78
C ILE A 57 -2.54 13.69 -11.04
N SER A 58 -1.29 13.38 -10.70
CA SER A 58 -0.70 12.03 -10.65
C SER A 58 0.12 11.86 -9.36
N PRO A 59 0.50 10.64 -8.95
CA PRO A 59 1.57 10.51 -7.95
C PRO A 59 2.89 11.08 -8.49
N VAL A 60 3.80 11.43 -7.58
CA VAL A 60 5.19 11.72 -7.95
C VAL A 60 5.93 10.40 -8.07
N LEU A 61 6.58 10.16 -9.20
CA LEU A 61 7.34 8.94 -9.46
C LEU A 61 8.82 9.20 -9.23
N GLU A 62 9.42 8.42 -8.33
CA GLU A 62 10.87 8.27 -8.22
C GLU A 62 11.30 7.16 -9.19
N ILE A 63 12.12 7.50 -10.17
CA ILE A 63 12.69 6.60 -11.16
C ILE A 63 14.20 6.59 -10.97
N LYS A 64 14.79 5.40 -10.77
CA LYS A 64 16.24 5.24 -10.66
C LYS A 64 16.77 4.34 -11.76
N LEU A 65 17.87 4.76 -12.36
CA LEU A 65 18.51 4.13 -13.50
C LEU A 65 19.96 3.77 -13.13
N SER A 66 20.44 2.59 -13.53
CA SER A 66 21.81 2.16 -13.22
C SER A 66 22.84 2.48 -14.28
N ASN A 67 22.44 2.48 -15.56
CA ASN A 67 23.33 2.75 -16.68
C ASN A 67 22.99 4.13 -17.26
N MET A 68 24.02 4.97 -17.42
CA MET A 68 23.92 6.33 -17.95
C MET A 68 24.40 6.45 -19.39
N GLU A 69 24.99 5.39 -19.95
CA GLU A 69 25.36 5.29 -21.38
C GLU A 69 24.15 4.95 -22.26
N ALA A 70 22.98 5.47 -21.87
CA ALA A 70 21.73 5.28 -22.59
C ALA A 70 21.80 5.98 -23.95
N ARG A 71 21.43 5.26 -25.01
CA ARG A 71 21.46 5.75 -26.40
C ARG A 71 20.13 6.36 -26.86
N SER A 72 19.10 6.31 -26.01
CA SER A 72 17.74 6.72 -26.34
C SER A 72 17.00 7.26 -25.12
N PHE A 73 15.87 7.91 -25.36
CA PHE A 73 14.88 8.21 -24.31
C PHE A 73 14.16 6.93 -23.83
N ILE A 74 13.52 7.03 -22.67
CA ILE A 74 12.50 6.06 -22.21
C ILE A 74 11.12 6.71 -22.26
N THR A 75 10.08 5.92 -22.39
CA THR A 75 8.71 6.44 -22.48
C THR A 75 7.92 6.09 -21.22
N LEU A 76 7.50 7.10 -20.47
CA LEU A 76 6.62 6.96 -19.32
C LEU A 76 5.16 7.09 -19.77
N GLU A 77 4.33 6.14 -19.37
CA GLU A 77 2.89 6.20 -19.55
C GLU A 77 2.22 6.17 -18.17
N LEU A 78 1.30 7.11 -17.92
CA LEU A 78 0.50 7.11 -16.71
C LEU A 78 -0.90 7.68 -16.90
N LYS A 79 -1.85 7.18 -16.10
CA LYS A 79 -3.17 7.79 -15.99
C LYS A 79 -3.18 9.02 -15.07
N VAL A 80 -3.88 10.06 -15.49
CA VAL A 80 -4.08 11.29 -14.73
C VAL A 80 -5.47 11.32 -14.11
N SER A 81 -5.60 12.05 -13.00
CA SER A 81 -6.86 12.18 -12.26
C SER A 81 -7.52 13.55 -12.46
N ALA A 82 -7.27 14.19 -13.60
CA ALA A 82 -8.02 15.38 -13.99
C ALA A 82 -8.08 15.52 -15.50
N GLU A 83 -9.13 16.21 -15.96
CA GLU A 83 -9.30 16.66 -17.33
C GLU A 83 -9.56 18.16 -17.33
N VAL A 84 -9.13 18.87 -18.37
CA VAL A 84 -9.47 20.29 -18.56
C VAL A 84 -10.92 20.37 -19.02
N LYS A 85 -11.73 21.22 -18.38
CA LYS A 85 -13.14 21.43 -18.73
C LYS A 85 -13.25 21.84 -20.21
N ASN A 86 -14.23 21.30 -20.91
CA ASN A 86 -14.27 21.27 -22.38
C ASN A 86 -14.74 22.60 -23.04
N GLU A 87 -14.27 23.73 -22.53
CA GLU A 87 -14.50 25.05 -23.13
C GLU A 87 -13.19 25.51 -23.78
N ILE A 88 -13.28 26.06 -25.00
CA ILE A 88 -12.10 26.46 -25.80
C ILE A 88 -11.23 27.48 -25.03
N ALA A 89 -11.85 28.39 -24.29
CA ALA A 89 -11.16 29.36 -23.44
C ALA A 89 -10.31 28.68 -22.35
N ASN A 90 -10.81 27.61 -21.74
CA ASN A 90 -10.14 26.93 -20.61
C ASN A 90 -8.87 26.22 -21.06
N LYS A 91 -8.84 25.66 -22.27
CA LYS A 91 -7.66 24.99 -22.85
C LYS A 91 -6.50 25.95 -23.12
N ASN A 92 -6.78 27.23 -23.29
CA ASN A 92 -5.76 28.27 -23.45
C ASN A 92 -5.25 28.80 -22.09
N LEU A 93 -6.04 28.67 -21.02
CA LEU A 93 -5.71 29.16 -19.68
C LEU A 93 -5.00 28.12 -18.83
N VAL A 94 -5.40 26.85 -18.92
CA VAL A 94 -4.86 25.73 -18.14
C VAL A 94 -4.52 24.57 -19.07
N GLY A 95 -3.36 23.97 -18.84
CA GLY A 95 -2.88 22.78 -19.55
C GLY A 95 -2.44 21.69 -18.60
N ILE A 96 -2.54 20.45 -19.06
CA ILE A 96 -1.92 19.30 -18.38
C ILE A 96 -0.46 19.23 -18.83
N LYS A 97 0.47 19.24 -17.87
CA LYS A 97 1.91 19.22 -18.13
C LYS A 97 2.59 18.15 -17.28
N CYS A 98 3.52 17.42 -17.89
CA CYS A 98 4.45 16.58 -17.16
C CYS A 98 5.65 17.42 -16.74
N LEU A 99 6.03 17.32 -15.48
CA LEU A 99 7.19 17.98 -14.89
C LEU A 99 8.23 16.95 -14.45
N ARG A 100 9.51 17.30 -14.57
CA ARG A 100 10.65 16.51 -14.11
C ARG A 100 11.56 17.31 -13.19
N SER A 101 12.21 16.64 -12.26
CA SER A 101 13.30 17.18 -11.44
C SER A 101 14.30 16.08 -11.11
N ASP A 102 15.55 16.44 -10.85
CA ASP A 102 16.59 15.50 -10.40
C ASP A 102 16.59 15.39 -8.86
N THR A 103 15.84 16.25 -8.19
CA THR A 103 15.67 16.32 -6.74
C THR A 103 14.20 16.22 -6.35
N LYS A 104 13.92 15.50 -5.25
CA LYS A 104 12.54 15.24 -4.82
C LYS A 104 11.73 16.51 -4.61
N GLU A 105 12.35 17.52 -4.01
CA GLU A 105 11.72 18.79 -3.63
C GLU A 105 11.89 19.89 -4.70
N GLY A 106 12.32 19.54 -5.92
CA GLY A 106 12.52 20.48 -7.01
C GLY A 106 13.89 21.14 -7.06
N PRO A 107 14.12 22.03 -8.04
CA PRO A 107 13.10 22.65 -8.91
C PRO A 107 12.58 21.71 -10.00
N TYR A 108 11.28 21.80 -10.29
CA TYR A 108 10.65 21.05 -11.40
C TYR A 108 10.61 21.87 -12.68
N SER A 109 10.89 21.20 -13.80
CA SER A 109 10.85 21.77 -15.14
C SER A 109 9.91 20.97 -16.05
N PRO A 110 9.22 21.62 -17.01
CA PRO A 110 8.31 20.92 -17.90
C PRO A 110 9.05 20.01 -18.89
N VAL A 111 8.52 18.81 -19.11
CA VAL A 111 8.96 17.92 -20.18
C VAL A 111 8.29 18.34 -21.49
N LEU A 112 9.07 18.50 -22.55
CA LEU A 112 8.58 19.02 -23.83
C LEU A 112 7.77 17.97 -24.61
N SER A 113 8.27 16.74 -24.66
CA SER A 113 7.65 15.65 -25.43
C SER A 113 6.58 14.93 -24.60
N THR A 114 5.37 15.48 -24.66
CA THR A 114 4.18 14.96 -23.96
C THR A 114 3.04 14.77 -24.96
N TYR A 115 2.42 13.59 -24.92
CA TYR A 115 1.24 13.25 -25.71
C TYR A 115 0.11 12.84 -24.77
N TYR A 116 -1.07 13.41 -24.97
CA TYR A 116 -2.23 13.20 -24.11
C TYR A 116 -3.37 12.57 -24.92
N TYR A 117 -3.89 11.44 -24.43
CA TYR A 117 -5.00 10.74 -25.05
C TYR A 117 -5.92 10.13 -23.99
N GLY A 118 -7.22 10.43 -24.05
CA GLY A 118 -8.18 9.99 -23.04
C GLY A 118 -7.83 10.53 -21.64
N ASP A 119 -7.57 9.63 -20.69
CA ASP A 119 -7.09 9.92 -19.33
C ASP A 119 -5.62 9.53 -19.13
N THR A 120 -4.90 9.22 -20.20
CA THR A 120 -3.51 8.76 -20.19
C THR A 120 -2.61 9.82 -20.80
N ILE A 121 -1.45 10.03 -20.18
CA ILE A 121 -0.37 10.83 -20.73
C ILE A 121 0.84 9.92 -20.97
N GLN A 122 1.43 10.09 -22.14
CA GLN A 122 2.67 9.47 -22.56
C GLN A 122 3.74 10.55 -22.66
N VAL A 123 4.91 10.28 -22.09
CA VAL A 123 5.99 11.27 -21.92
C VAL A 123 7.30 10.62 -22.32
N GLN A 124 8.07 11.28 -23.19
CA GLN A 124 9.44 10.84 -23.47
C GLN A 124 10.38 11.52 -22.48
N LEU A 125 11.09 10.72 -21.70
CA LEU A 125 12.12 11.17 -20.77
C LEU A 125 13.47 11.04 -21.46
N ASP A 126 14.01 12.17 -21.88
CA ASP A 126 15.37 12.36 -22.40
C ASP A 126 16.33 12.78 -21.27
N ASN A 127 17.61 13.00 -21.59
CA ASN A 127 18.62 13.49 -20.64
C ASN A 127 18.50 12.80 -19.27
N LEU A 128 18.61 11.47 -19.31
CA LEU A 128 18.37 10.62 -18.16
C LEU A 128 19.42 10.90 -17.09
N GLU A 129 18.98 10.85 -15.83
CA GLU A 129 19.82 10.96 -14.64
C GLU A 129 19.69 9.69 -13.79
N PRO A 130 20.64 9.40 -12.88
CA PRO A 130 20.58 8.22 -12.02
C PRO A 130 19.31 8.17 -11.15
N CYS A 131 18.73 9.34 -10.84
CA CYS A 131 17.49 9.49 -10.11
C CYS A 131 16.68 10.66 -10.66
N LEU A 132 15.46 10.38 -11.11
CA LEU A 132 14.52 11.36 -11.65
C LEU A 132 13.23 11.34 -10.84
N TYR A 133 12.63 12.51 -10.66
CA TYR A 133 11.31 12.70 -10.06
C TYR A 133 10.37 13.26 -11.12
N VAL A 134 9.31 12.51 -11.43
CA VAL A 134 8.39 12.86 -12.53
C VAL A 134 6.96 12.90 -12.00
N THR A 135 6.21 13.91 -12.40
CA THR A 135 4.82 14.10 -11.97
C THR A 135 4.03 14.86 -13.02
N VAL A 136 2.71 14.73 -13.00
CA VAL A 136 1.82 15.42 -13.91
C VAL A 136 0.94 16.36 -13.12
N VAL A 137 0.87 17.59 -13.60
CA VAL A 137 0.12 18.68 -12.98
C VAL A 137 -0.85 19.29 -13.99
N ALA A 138 -1.96 19.81 -13.48
CA ALA A 138 -2.70 20.85 -14.17
C ALA A 138 -2.02 22.19 -13.85
N LEU A 139 -1.59 22.92 -14.86
CA LEU A 139 -0.79 24.13 -14.74
C LEU A 139 -1.45 25.29 -15.49
N ALA A 140 -1.47 26.46 -14.86
CA ALA A 140 -1.83 27.72 -15.51
C ALA A 140 -0.83 28.04 -16.64
N LEU A 141 -1.31 28.17 -17.87
CA LEU A 141 -0.52 28.57 -19.03
C LEU A 141 -0.44 30.10 -19.16
N GLN A 142 -1.43 30.80 -18.63
CA GLN A 142 -1.52 32.26 -18.58
C GLN A 142 -1.73 32.72 -17.14
N ASN A 143 -1.65 34.03 -16.90
CA ASN A 143 -1.84 34.56 -15.56
C ASN A 143 -3.32 34.47 -15.15
N ILE A 144 -3.64 33.47 -14.34
CA ILE A 144 -4.96 33.34 -13.70
C ILE A 144 -5.06 34.41 -12.59
N VAL A 145 -6.17 35.15 -12.57
CA VAL A 145 -6.40 36.25 -11.62
C VAL A 145 -7.24 35.76 -10.44
N TYR A 146 -6.81 36.07 -9.22
CA TYR A 146 -7.56 35.79 -8.00
C TYR A 146 -8.97 36.42 -8.08
N PRO A 147 -10.06 35.74 -7.64
CA PRO A 147 -10.08 34.52 -6.82
C PRO A 147 -10.08 33.20 -7.59
N THR A 148 -9.89 33.22 -8.91
CA THR A 148 -9.86 31.99 -9.71
C THR A 148 -8.55 31.22 -9.54
N THR A 149 -8.63 29.91 -9.62
CA THR A 149 -7.52 28.96 -9.49
C THR A 149 -7.60 27.92 -10.60
N VAL A 150 -6.55 27.10 -10.76
CA VAL A 150 -6.55 25.98 -11.72
C VAL A 150 -7.74 25.04 -11.53
N TRP A 151 -8.24 24.87 -10.30
CA TRP A 151 -9.38 24.01 -10.02
C TRP A 151 -10.67 24.45 -10.74
N ASP A 152 -10.84 25.74 -10.99
CA ASP A 152 -12.01 26.26 -11.70
C ASP A 152 -12.05 25.79 -13.16
N TYR A 153 -10.91 25.38 -13.72
CA TYR A 153 -10.75 24.99 -15.12
C TYR A 153 -10.61 23.48 -15.34
N ILE A 154 -10.57 22.66 -14.27
CA ILE A 154 -10.40 21.21 -14.37
C ILE A 154 -11.51 20.44 -13.67
N ASN A 155 -11.83 19.25 -14.16
CA ASN A 155 -12.61 18.26 -13.42
C ASN A 155 -11.64 17.29 -12.77
N LYS A 156 -11.37 17.47 -11.47
CA LYS A 156 -10.41 16.63 -10.75
C LYS A 156 -11.12 15.46 -10.07
N LYS A 157 -10.65 14.25 -10.35
CA LYS A 157 -11.05 13.01 -9.70
C LYS A 157 -10.27 12.83 -8.40
N ILE A 158 -10.98 12.55 -7.32
CA ILE A 158 -10.45 12.21 -6.01
C ILE A 158 -10.69 10.74 -5.76
N THR A 159 -9.68 10.04 -5.25
CA THR A 159 -9.76 8.61 -4.92
C THR A 159 -9.84 8.44 -3.42
N VAL A 160 -10.81 7.66 -2.94
CA VAL A 160 -10.94 7.24 -1.54
C VAL A 160 -10.60 5.76 -1.47
N GLY A 161 -9.56 5.41 -0.71
CA GLY A 161 -9.20 4.02 -0.41
C GLY A 161 -9.54 3.67 1.03
N VAL A 162 -10.16 2.52 1.25
CA VAL A 162 -10.45 1.96 2.57
C VAL A 162 -9.46 0.85 2.86
N TYR A 163 -8.71 0.98 3.95
CA TYR A 163 -7.64 0.09 4.34
C TYR A 163 -7.92 -0.53 5.69
N GLY A 164 -7.71 -1.83 5.85
CA GLY A 164 -7.85 -2.49 7.14
C GLY A 164 -6.91 -3.67 7.28
N PRO A 165 -6.97 -4.41 8.40
CA PRO A 165 -6.14 -5.60 8.58
C PRO A 165 -6.45 -6.66 7.51
N LYS A 166 -5.50 -7.55 7.27
CA LYS A 166 -5.67 -8.70 6.36
C LYS A 166 -6.80 -9.65 6.81
N HIS A 167 -7.04 -9.73 8.11
CA HIS A 167 -8.08 -10.56 8.72
C HIS A 167 -8.83 -9.75 9.76
N ILE A 168 -10.15 -9.97 9.86
CA ILE A 168 -10.97 -9.29 10.88
C ILE A 168 -10.61 -9.78 12.27
N HIS A 169 -10.58 -8.84 13.21
CA HIS A 169 -10.34 -9.06 14.63
C HIS A 169 -11.51 -8.48 15.44
N PRO A 170 -11.76 -8.86 16.71
CA PRO A 170 -12.80 -8.24 17.53
C PRO A 170 -12.60 -6.74 17.77
N SER A 171 -11.38 -6.23 17.62
CA SER A 171 -11.07 -4.80 17.73
C SER A 171 -9.91 -4.47 16.80
N PHE A 172 -10.10 -3.53 15.89
CA PHE A 172 -9.08 -3.15 14.92
C PHE A 172 -9.27 -1.70 14.46
N LYS A 173 -8.25 -1.17 13.77
CA LYS A 173 -8.29 0.15 13.15
C LYS A 173 -8.41 -0.02 11.64
N THR A 174 -9.33 0.71 11.05
CA THR A 174 -9.45 0.92 9.60
C THR A 174 -8.92 2.30 9.28
N VAL A 175 -8.36 2.50 8.09
CA VAL A 175 -7.95 3.81 7.59
C VAL A 175 -8.68 4.12 6.31
N VAL A 176 -9.37 5.24 6.28
CA VAL A 176 -9.89 5.82 5.03
C VAL A 176 -8.87 6.86 4.57
N ALA A 177 -8.25 6.61 3.43
CA ALA A 177 -7.26 7.49 2.84
C ALA A 177 -7.81 8.18 1.59
N ILE A 178 -7.56 9.48 1.46
CA ILE A 178 -7.98 10.29 0.32
C ILE A 178 -6.75 10.68 -0.49
N PHE A 179 -6.79 10.42 -1.80
CA PHE A 179 -5.72 10.67 -2.74
C PHE A 179 -6.20 11.65 -3.82
N GLY A 180 -5.36 12.62 -4.17
CA GLY A 180 -5.58 13.51 -5.30
C GLY A 180 -5.29 12.88 -6.67
N HIS A 181 -5.07 11.56 -6.70
CA HIS A 181 -4.71 10.76 -7.87
C HIS A 181 -5.23 9.31 -7.76
N ASP A 182 -5.20 8.52 -8.82
CA ASP A 182 -5.67 7.11 -8.84
C ASP A 182 -4.70 6.08 -8.22
N CYS A 183 -3.49 6.49 -7.84
CA CYS A 183 -2.50 5.59 -7.24
C CYS A 183 -2.80 5.30 -5.75
N ALA A 184 -3.79 4.45 -5.48
CA ALA A 184 -4.06 3.87 -4.17
C ALA A 184 -3.29 2.54 -4.00
N PRO A 185 -2.24 2.47 -3.16
CA PRO A 185 -1.43 1.25 -3.02
C PRO A 185 -2.22 0.08 -2.43
N LYS A 186 -1.84 -1.16 -2.72
CA LYS A 186 -2.45 -2.35 -2.08
C LYS A 186 -2.23 -2.41 -0.57
N THR A 187 -1.12 -1.85 -0.11
CA THR A 187 -0.78 -1.80 1.31
C THR A 187 -0.47 -0.37 1.73
N LEU A 188 -0.94 -0.02 2.93
CA LEU A 188 -0.66 1.26 3.55
C LEU A 188 0.09 1.01 4.87
N LEU A 189 1.29 1.56 4.96
CA LEU A 189 2.01 1.63 6.23
C LEU A 189 1.47 2.81 7.01
N VAL A 190 0.82 2.52 8.14
CA VAL A 190 0.34 3.54 9.04
C VAL A 190 1.28 3.55 10.24
N ASN A 191 2.22 4.50 10.24
CA ASN A 191 2.81 4.97 11.49
C ASN A 191 1.67 5.68 12.21
N GLU A 192 1.46 5.44 13.50
CA GLU A 192 0.32 6.02 14.23
C GLU A 192 0.34 7.56 14.10
N VAL A 193 -0.46 8.10 13.16
CA VAL A 193 -0.59 9.54 12.86
C VAL A 193 -1.46 10.23 13.93
N ALA A 194 -1.38 9.77 15.16
CA ALA A 194 -1.86 10.46 16.33
C ALA A 194 -0.66 10.61 17.25
N ARG A 195 -0.32 11.86 17.57
CA ARG A 195 0.59 12.18 18.68
C ARG A 195 0.30 11.25 19.85
N GLN A 196 1.35 10.67 20.43
CA GLN A 196 1.38 9.72 21.55
C GLN A 196 1.43 8.24 21.14
N ILE A 197 2.62 7.74 20.83
CA ILE A 197 3.44 6.84 21.68
C ILE A 197 4.66 6.47 20.84
N HIS A 198 5.85 6.83 21.32
CA HIS A 198 7.10 6.37 20.73
C HIS A 198 7.17 4.85 20.96
N GLY A 199 7.07 4.04 19.91
CA GLY A 199 7.38 2.60 19.99
C GLY A 199 6.41 1.62 19.31
N ALA A 200 5.25 2.03 18.81
CA ALA A 200 4.37 1.08 18.11
C ALA A 200 4.95 0.68 16.73
N ALA A 201 5.13 -0.61 16.50
CA ALA A 201 5.56 -1.13 15.20
C ALA A 201 4.52 -0.76 14.11
N PRO A 202 4.97 -0.35 12.90
CA PRO A 202 4.05 0.03 11.83
C PRO A 202 3.12 -1.13 11.47
N VAL A 203 1.82 -0.87 11.50
CA VAL A 203 0.81 -1.85 11.08
C VAL A 203 0.64 -1.73 9.57
N VAL A 204 0.80 -2.85 8.88
CA VAL A 204 0.55 -2.96 7.44
C VAL A 204 -0.95 -3.20 7.23
N LEU A 205 -1.65 -2.20 6.68
CA LEU A 205 -3.04 -2.34 6.29
C LEU A 205 -3.15 -2.70 4.81
N GLN A 206 -4.16 -3.49 4.45
CA GLN A 206 -4.49 -3.87 3.09
C GLN A 206 -5.67 -3.05 2.58
N LEU A 207 -5.62 -2.68 1.30
CA LEU A 207 -6.73 -2.03 0.61
C LEU A 207 -7.91 -3.02 0.49
N TRP A 208 -9.03 -2.69 1.12
CA TRP A 208 -10.29 -3.45 1.04
C TRP A 208 -11.14 -3.00 -0.15
N GLY A 209 -11.07 -1.72 -0.50
CA GLY A 209 -11.73 -1.18 -1.69
C GLY A 209 -11.34 0.27 -1.93
N LYS A 210 -11.53 0.72 -3.18
CA LYS A 210 -11.35 2.12 -3.56
C LYS A 210 -12.54 2.63 -4.37
N HIS A 211 -12.79 3.92 -4.29
CA HIS A 211 -13.83 4.59 -5.05
C HIS A 211 -13.31 5.95 -5.55
N GLN A 212 -13.77 6.37 -6.73
CA GLN A 212 -13.40 7.65 -7.32
C GLN A 212 -14.63 8.50 -7.58
N PHE A 213 -14.52 9.79 -7.33
CA PHE A 213 -15.56 10.77 -7.65
C PHE A 213 -14.91 12.09 -8.10
N VAL A 214 -15.66 12.90 -8.84
CA VAL A 214 -15.19 14.20 -9.31
C VAL A 214 -15.49 15.27 -8.27
N LEU A 215 -14.52 16.12 -7.99
CA LEU A 215 -14.66 17.28 -7.12
C LEU A 215 -14.37 18.55 -7.92
N ALA A 216 -15.34 19.47 -7.96
CA ALA A 216 -15.26 20.67 -8.78
C ALA A 216 -14.28 21.73 -8.24
N ARG A 217 -14.09 21.76 -6.92
CA ARG A 217 -13.21 22.71 -6.22
C ARG A 217 -12.67 22.09 -4.92
N PRO A 218 -11.52 22.54 -4.40
CA PRO A 218 -11.12 22.19 -3.05
C PRO A 218 -12.17 22.70 -2.06
N GLN A 219 -12.58 21.86 -1.11
CA GLN A 219 -13.50 22.22 -0.03
C GLN A 219 -13.30 21.30 1.17
N ASP A 220 -13.88 21.67 2.31
CA ASP A 220 -13.96 20.79 3.46
C ASP A 220 -14.83 19.57 3.11
N LEU A 221 -14.32 18.37 3.43
CA LEU A 221 -15.05 17.11 3.24
C LEU A 221 -15.17 16.37 4.55
N LYS A 222 -16.39 15.93 4.87
CA LYS A 222 -16.68 15.10 6.05
C LYS A 222 -16.87 13.66 5.62
N LEU A 223 -16.01 12.79 6.12
CA LEU A 223 -16.02 11.36 5.81
C LEU A 223 -16.65 10.62 6.96
N CYS A 224 -17.77 9.97 6.67
CA CYS A 224 -18.51 9.15 7.61
C CYS A 224 -18.34 7.67 7.29
N LEU A 225 -18.08 6.85 8.32
CA LEU A 225 -17.91 5.41 8.20
C LEU A 225 -18.96 4.69 9.05
N PHE A 226 -19.69 3.78 8.42
CA PHE A 226 -20.75 2.99 9.06
C PHE A 226 -20.55 1.50 8.78
N SER A 227 -20.81 0.67 9.80
CA SER A 227 -21.02 -0.76 9.59
C SER A 227 -22.47 -0.99 9.16
N ASN A 228 -22.68 -1.82 8.13
CA ASN A 228 -24.03 -2.27 7.77
C ASN A 228 -24.51 -3.44 8.65
N MET A 229 -23.64 -3.98 9.52
CA MET A 229 -23.97 -5.09 10.42
C MET A 229 -24.02 -4.61 11.88
N SER A 230 -24.99 -5.12 12.65
CA SER A 230 -25.18 -4.76 14.05
C SER A 230 -24.11 -5.32 15.00
N ASN A 231 -23.38 -6.37 14.59
CA ASN A 231 -22.32 -6.96 15.41
C ASN A 231 -21.02 -6.15 15.39
N TYR A 232 -20.88 -5.17 14.49
CA TYR A 232 -19.72 -4.28 14.42
C TYR A 232 -20.12 -2.83 14.60
N GLU A 233 -19.43 -2.13 15.50
CA GLU A 233 -19.62 -0.71 15.73
C GLU A 233 -18.37 0.10 15.34
N VAL A 234 -18.62 1.21 14.64
CA VAL A 234 -17.69 2.34 14.60
C VAL A 234 -18.17 3.28 15.71
N HIS A 235 -17.29 3.58 16.66
CA HIS A 235 -17.66 4.38 17.85
C HIS A 235 -18.34 5.69 17.44
N ALA A 236 -19.52 6.00 18.01
CA ALA A 236 -20.42 7.03 17.48
C ALA A 236 -19.76 8.43 17.37
N THR A 237 -18.90 8.79 18.32
CA THR A 237 -18.16 10.06 18.31
C THR A 237 -17.03 10.10 17.29
N GLU A 238 -16.64 8.95 16.72
CA GLU A 238 -15.56 8.80 15.74
C GLU A 238 -16.06 8.43 14.34
N GLN A 239 -17.38 8.30 14.15
CA GLN A 239 -17.98 7.91 12.87
C GLN A 239 -17.74 8.93 11.76
N ALA A 240 -17.50 10.20 12.09
CA ALA A 240 -17.23 11.25 11.13
C ALA A 240 -15.87 11.91 11.40
N LYS A 241 -15.04 12.02 10.36
CA LYS A 241 -13.77 12.75 10.39
C LYS A 241 -13.69 13.72 9.22
N MET A 242 -13.10 14.88 9.46
CA MET A 242 -13.07 15.97 8.48
C MET A 242 -11.69 16.05 7.82
N VAL A 243 -11.67 16.31 6.53
CA VAL A 243 -10.50 16.76 5.79
C VAL A 243 -10.75 18.18 5.34
N ARG A 244 -9.81 19.06 5.69
CA ARG A 244 -9.94 20.48 5.41
C ARG A 244 -9.56 20.81 3.97
N GLU A 245 -10.16 21.86 3.44
CA GLU A 245 -9.88 22.43 2.12
C GLU A 245 -8.38 22.63 1.89
N PHE A 246 -7.66 23.18 2.88
CA PHE A 246 -6.22 23.42 2.73
C PHE A 246 -5.45 22.11 2.53
N GLN A 247 -5.86 21.00 3.15
CA GLN A 247 -5.19 19.71 2.97
C GLN A 247 -5.39 19.18 1.55
N MET A 248 -6.58 19.41 0.99
CA MET A 248 -6.90 19.10 -0.40
C MET A 248 -6.10 19.96 -1.38
N LYS A 249 -5.96 21.26 -1.10
CA LYS A 249 -5.14 22.18 -1.90
C LYS A 249 -3.67 21.74 -1.94
N LEU A 250 -3.11 21.26 -0.83
CA LEU A 250 -1.73 20.77 -0.78
C LEU A 250 -1.51 19.45 -1.52
N GLY A 251 -2.57 18.76 -1.97
CA GLY A 251 -2.47 17.48 -2.66
C GLY A 251 -1.97 16.32 -1.78
N LYS A 252 -1.86 16.51 -0.46
CA LYS A 252 -1.38 15.49 0.48
C LYS A 252 -2.43 14.40 0.70
N VAL A 253 -1.96 13.18 0.91
CA VAL A 253 -2.82 12.05 1.25
C VAL A 253 -3.30 12.21 2.68
N CYS A 254 -4.60 12.40 2.81
CA CYS A 254 -5.26 12.50 4.11
C CYS A 254 -5.62 11.10 4.60
N ARG A 255 -5.15 10.71 5.79
CA ARG A 255 -5.32 9.36 6.35
C ARG A 255 -6.14 9.46 7.63
N LEU A 256 -7.38 8.99 7.58
CA LEU A 256 -8.34 9.07 8.68
C LEU A 256 -8.50 7.70 9.30
N VAL A 257 -8.09 7.56 10.56
CA VAL A 257 -8.16 6.30 11.30
C VAL A 257 -9.53 6.14 11.94
N PHE A 258 -10.22 5.03 11.73
CA PHE A 258 -11.50 4.71 12.35
C PHE A 258 -11.37 3.39 13.15
N PRO A 259 -11.50 3.43 14.49
CA PRO A 259 -11.56 2.22 15.29
C PRO A 259 -12.90 1.50 15.08
N ILE A 260 -12.83 0.18 14.92
CA ILE A 260 -13.98 -0.71 14.77
C ILE A 260 -13.90 -1.78 15.85
N ARG A 261 -15.04 -2.06 16.49
CA ARG A 261 -15.16 -3.13 17.50
C ARG A 261 -16.30 -4.07 17.16
N SER A 262 -16.11 -5.34 17.47
CA SER A 262 -17.16 -6.35 17.49
C SER A 262 -17.84 -6.34 18.85
N HIS A 263 -19.15 -6.46 18.90
CA HIS A 263 -19.90 -6.68 20.14
C HIS A 263 -19.68 -8.09 20.70
N ASP A 264 -19.48 -9.08 19.83
CA ASP A 264 -19.12 -10.45 20.20
C ASP A 264 -17.80 -10.88 19.53
N ALA A 265 -16.81 -11.24 20.35
CA ALA A 265 -15.51 -11.70 19.87
C ALA A 265 -15.54 -13.13 19.30
N ASN A 266 -16.59 -13.91 19.60
CA ASN A 266 -16.73 -15.31 19.19
C ASN A 266 -17.45 -15.48 17.84
N GLU A 267 -18.23 -14.47 17.44
CA GLU A 267 -19.04 -14.44 16.22
C GLU A 267 -18.47 -13.48 15.17
N LEU A 268 -17.18 -13.63 14.86
CA LEU A 268 -16.57 -12.84 13.80
C LEU A 268 -17.03 -13.34 12.42
N SER A 269 -17.48 -12.41 11.58
CA SER A 269 -17.81 -12.64 10.17
C SER A 269 -17.28 -11.50 9.33
N ASP A 270 -17.17 -11.71 8.01
CA ASP A 270 -17.06 -10.58 7.09
C ASP A 270 -18.34 -9.74 7.14
N PHE A 271 -18.20 -8.47 6.76
CA PHE A 271 -19.27 -7.49 6.77
C PHE A 271 -18.99 -6.37 5.77
N THR A 272 -20.00 -5.57 5.49
CA THR A 272 -19.87 -4.44 4.59
C THR A 272 -19.71 -3.14 5.36
N LEU A 273 -18.69 -2.36 5.00
CA LEU A 273 -18.51 -1.00 5.45
C LEU A 273 -19.03 -0.01 4.43
N ARG A 274 -19.86 0.93 4.87
CA ARG A 274 -20.36 2.04 4.08
C ARG A 274 -19.55 3.29 4.37
N VAL A 275 -19.00 3.89 3.33
CA VAL A 275 -18.34 5.19 3.37
C VAL A 275 -19.26 6.22 2.74
N GLN A 276 -19.51 7.32 3.44
CA GLN A 276 -20.20 8.49 2.92
C GLN A 276 -19.25 9.69 2.97
N VAL A 277 -19.12 10.41 1.86
CA VAL A 277 -18.37 11.66 1.78
C VAL A 277 -19.37 12.78 1.62
N LYS A 278 -19.33 13.74 2.54
CA LYS A 278 -20.19 14.92 2.54
C LYS A 278 -19.39 16.20 2.32
N ASP A 279 -20.02 17.19 1.74
CA ASP A 279 -19.49 18.54 1.63
C ASP A 279 -19.75 19.39 2.89
N ASP A 280 -19.40 20.66 2.80
CA ASP A 280 -19.59 21.71 3.80
C ASP A 280 -21.07 22.01 4.11
N TYR A 281 -21.98 21.67 3.20
CA TYR A 281 -23.43 21.79 3.38
C TYR A 281 -24.08 20.48 3.89
N GLU A 282 -23.28 19.51 4.33
CA GLU A 282 -23.69 18.16 4.75
C GLU A 282 -24.38 17.33 3.64
N ALA A 283 -24.32 17.78 2.38
CA ALA A 283 -24.84 17.04 1.25
C ALA A 283 -23.88 15.90 0.89
N ILE A 284 -24.45 14.74 0.52
CA ILE A 284 -23.64 13.55 0.16
C ILE A 284 -23.09 13.75 -1.25
N VAL A 285 -21.77 13.96 -1.34
CA VAL A 285 -21.04 14.07 -2.61
C VAL A 285 -20.86 12.69 -3.24
N THR A 286 -20.56 11.68 -2.41
CA THR A 286 -20.52 10.28 -2.85
C THR A 286 -20.75 9.31 -1.69
N GLN A 287 -21.23 8.11 -2.02
CA GLN A 287 -21.36 7.00 -1.09
C GLN A 287 -21.01 5.69 -1.80
N PHE A 288 -20.27 4.82 -1.10
CA PHE A 288 -19.96 3.48 -1.59
C PHE A 288 -19.81 2.49 -0.43
N CYS A 289 -19.77 1.21 -0.78
CA CYS A 289 -19.62 0.11 0.16
C CYS A 289 -18.37 -0.70 -0.17
N VAL A 290 -17.69 -1.23 0.85
CA VAL A 290 -16.57 -2.15 0.71
C VAL A 290 -16.79 -3.39 1.57
N GLN A 291 -16.48 -4.57 1.04
CA GLN A 291 -16.54 -5.82 1.78
C GLN A 291 -15.24 -6.01 2.56
N THR A 292 -15.35 -6.35 3.85
CA THR A 292 -14.19 -6.68 4.68
C THR A 292 -13.69 -8.09 4.39
N PRO A 293 -12.40 -8.39 4.63
CA PRO A 293 -11.85 -9.73 4.40
C PRO A 293 -12.44 -10.73 5.40
N PRO A 294 -12.49 -12.03 5.08
CA PRO A 294 -12.98 -13.02 6.03
C PRO A 294 -12.15 -13.05 7.32
N PRO A 295 -12.77 -13.45 8.45
CA PRO A 295 -12.04 -13.70 9.70
C PRO A 295 -10.95 -14.76 9.47
N PRO A 296 -9.93 -14.81 10.34
CA PRO A 296 -8.92 -15.86 10.24
C PRO A 296 -9.62 -17.22 10.36
N PRO A 297 -9.24 -18.22 9.54
CA PRO A 297 -9.87 -19.53 9.57
C PRO A 297 -9.78 -20.09 10.99
N LYS A 298 -10.93 -20.47 11.57
CA LYS A 298 -10.98 -21.11 12.89
C LYS A 298 -10.13 -22.38 12.82
N SER A 299 -8.97 -22.38 13.50
CA SER A 299 -8.16 -23.58 13.67
C SER A 299 -8.91 -24.56 14.57
N GLY A 300 -9.88 -25.29 14.01
CA GLY A 300 -10.78 -26.10 14.84
C GLY A 300 -11.95 -26.81 14.16
N LEU A 301 -12.14 -26.70 12.85
CA LEU A 301 -13.09 -27.56 12.13
C LEU A 301 -12.34 -28.35 11.08
N LYS A 302 -12.00 -29.60 11.42
CA LYS A 302 -11.60 -30.63 10.46
C LYS A 302 -12.79 -30.85 9.51
N ASN A 303 -12.88 -30.08 8.43
CA ASN A 303 -13.69 -30.47 7.30
C ASN A 303 -13.02 -31.69 6.66
N SER A 304 -13.67 -32.84 6.84
CA SER A 304 -13.40 -34.09 6.18
C SER A 304 -13.75 -33.99 4.68
N ALA A 305 -12.96 -33.23 3.93
CA ALA A 305 -12.98 -33.27 2.48
C ALA A 305 -11.54 -33.44 1.97
N GLN A 306 -11.35 -34.51 1.22
CA GLN A 306 -10.08 -35.10 0.83
C GLN A 306 -9.13 -34.11 0.13
N ARG A 307 -8.05 -33.71 0.81
CA ARG A 307 -6.73 -33.69 0.14
C ARG A 307 -6.09 -35.04 0.41
N ARG A 308 -5.76 -35.76 -0.66
CA ARG A 308 -5.12 -37.08 -0.65
C ARG A 308 -3.84 -37.06 0.18
N PHE A 309 -3.95 -37.49 1.43
CA PHE A 309 -2.96 -38.27 2.16
C PHE A 309 -3.75 -39.20 3.09
N LEU A 310 -4.25 -40.29 2.52
CA LEU A 310 -4.96 -41.35 3.23
C LEU A 310 -3.94 -42.29 3.88
N LYS A 311 -3.75 -42.16 5.20
CA LYS A 311 -3.31 -43.27 6.04
C LYS A 311 -4.56 -44.11 6.32
N LYS A 312 -4.72 -45.19 5.55
CA LYS A 312 -5.90 -46.06 5.54
C LYS A 312 -5.94 -46.90 6.82
N ASN A 313 -6.78 -46.53 7.79
CA ASN A 313 -7.26 -47.45 8.82
C ASN A 313 -8.51 -48.14 8.27
N GLU A 314 -8.31 -49.23 7.52
CA GLU A 314 -9.38 -50.19 7.25
C GLU A 314 -9.42 -51.19 8.40
N VAL A 315 -10.36 -50.99 9.32
CA VAL A 315 -10.82 -52.07 10.20
C VAL A 315 -11.81 -52.88 9.37
N GLY A 316 -11.31 -53.93 8.73
CA GLY A 316 -12.09 -54.86 7.92
C GLY A 316 -11.45 -56.23 7.92
N LYS A 317 -11.81 -57.03 8.93
CA LYS A 317 -11.72 -58.50 8.99
C LYS A 317 -10.63 -59.13 8.11
N ILE A 318 -9.40 -59.19 8.62
CA ILE A 318 -8.44 -60.18 8.15
C ILE A 318 -8.27 -61.19 9.28
N ILE A 319 -8.77 -62.39 9.01
CA ILE A 319 -8.58 -63.58 9.83
C ILE A 319 -7.07 -63.82 9.92
N LEU A 320 -6.52 -63.65 11.12
CA LEU A 320 -5.11 -63.91 11.39
C LEU A 320 -4.86 -65.41 11.20
N SER A 321 -3.98 -65.77 10.27
CA SER A 321 -3.40 -67.11 10.27
C SER A 321 -2.64 -67.31 11.59
N PRO A 322 -2.79 -68.43 12.32
CA PRO A 322 -2.23 -68.60 13.67
C PRO A 322 -0.69 -68.62 13.75
N LEU A 323 0.03 -68.50 12.62
CA LEU A 323 1.46 -68.77 12.52
C LEU A 323 2.36 -67.52 12.37
N ALA A 324 1.83 -66.30 12.38
CA ALA A 324 2.64 -65.08 12.27
C ALA A 324 3.00 -64.45 13.62
N ALA A 325 3.08 -65.25 14.69
CA ALA A 325 3.62 -64.84 15.98
C ALA A 325 5.15 -64.99 15.95
N THR A 326 5.89 -63.91 15.69
CA THR A 326 7.23 -63.57 16.25
C THR A 326 7.87 -62.39 15.49
N TYR A 327 7.49 -61.16 15.86
CA TYR A 327 8.39 -60.01 15.66
C TYR A 327 8.51 -59.23 16.96
N ARG A 328 9.73 -59.23 17.52
CA ARG A 328 10.09 -58.42 18.69
C ARG A 328 10.25 -56.97 18.25
N PHE A 329 9.35 -56.09 18.68
CA PHE A 329 9.57 -54.65 18.56
C PHE A 329 10.60 -54.18 19.62
N PRO A 330 11.47 -53.21 19.32
CA PRO A 330 12.38 -52.66 20.32
C PRO A 330 11.58 -51.89 21.38
N VAL A 331 11.81 -52.25 22.64
CA VAL A 331 11.22 -51.57 23.80
C VAL A 331 12.14 -50.42 24.20
N PHE A 332 11.61 -49.21 24.26
CA PHE A 332 12.35 -48.04 24.76
C PHE A 332 12.75 -48.27 26.22
N ARG A 333 14.02 -47.97 26.55
CA ARG A 333 14.55 -48.01 27.91
C ARG A 333 14.85 -46.60 28.37
N ASP A 334 14.30 -46.23 29.52
CA ASP A 334 14.72 -45.03 30.22
C ASP A 334 16.12 -45.23 30.79
N ARG A 335 17.02 -44.28 30.53
CA ARG A 335 18.35 -44.22 31.14
C ARG A 335 18.53 -42.88 31.85
N PRO A 336 19.07 -42.87 33.08
CA PRO A 336 19.42 -41.63 33.75
C PRO A 336 20.61 -40.97 33.04
N VAL A 337 20.44 -39.71 32.63
CA VAL A 337 21.49 -38.90 32.01
C VAL A 337 22.23 -38.16 33.13
N ALA A 338 23.47 -38.55 33.40
CA ALA A 338 24.36 -37.81 34.29
C ALA A 338 25.18 -36.78 33.48
N ASN A 339 25.41 -35.61 34.05
CA ASN A 339 26.09 -34.43 33.45
C ASN A 339 25.28 -33.63 32.44
N MET A 340 24.12 -33.15 32.89
CA MET A 340 23.34 -32.13 32.21
C MET A 340 23.87 -30.73 32.54
N LYS A 341 24.89 -30.26 31.82
CA LYS A 341 25.26 -28.83 31.81
C LYS A 341 24.38 -28.11 30.80
N TYR A 342 23.27 -27.53 31.26
CA TYR A 342 22.43 -26.67 30.42
C TYR A 342 22.81 -25.21 30.58
N GLY A 343 23.04 -24.53 29.46
CA GLY A 343 22.91 -23.09 29.40
C GLY A 343 21.43 -22.72 29.36
N LYS A 344 20.90 -22.14 30.44
CA LYS A 344 19.53 -21.63 30.47
C LYS A 344 19.53 -20.19 29.96
N LEU A 345 19.06 -19.97 28.73
CA LEU A 345 18.81 -18.63 28.19
C LEU A 345 17.35 -18.25 28.44
N LEU A 346 17.12 -17.36 29.41
CA LEU A 346 15.80 -16.79 29.68
C LEU A 346 15.67 -15.47 28.91
N LYS A 347 14.71 -15.40 27.98
CA LYS A 347 14.29 -14.13 27.38
C LYS A 347 13.17 -13.53 28.20
N THR A 348 13.35 -12.29 28.66
CA THR A 348 12.27 -11.50 29.24
C THR A 348 11.38 -11.02 28.11
N VAL A 349 10.16 -11.54 28.05
CA VAL A 349 9.13 -11.11 27.12
C VAL A 349 8.22 -10.15 27.89
N VAL A 350 8.03 -8.94 27.37
CA VAL A 350 7.12 -7.98 28.00
C VAL A 350 5.74 -8.17 27.38
N ARG A 351 4.77 -8.48 28.24
CA ARG A 351 3.36 -8.57 27.83
C ARG A 351 2.78 -7.17 27.82
N GLN A 352 2.26 -6.72 26.69
CA GLN A 352 1.58 -5.43 26.64
C GLN A 352 0.24 -5.52 27.37
N SER A 353 0.01 -4.64 28.36
CA SER A 353 -1.19 -4.65 29.20
C SER A 353 -2.49 -4.35 28.44
N LYS A 354 -2.40 -3.69 27.27
CA LYS A 354 -3.55 -3.38 26.42
C LYS A 354 -3.86 -4.46 25.36
N ASN A 355 -2.90 -5.33 25.03
CA ASN A 355 -3.04 -6.37 24.00
C ASN A 355 -2.46 -7.70 24.51
N HIS A 356 -3.28 -8.52 25.15
CA HIS A 356 -2.87 -9.73 25.89
C HIS A 356 -2.17 -10.82 25.06
N TYR A 357 -2.24 -10.73 23.72
CA TYR A 357 -1.67 -11.70 22.77
C TYR A 357 -0.42 -11.18 22.05
N LEU A 358 -0.05 -9.91 22.22
CA LEU A 358 1.17 -9.38 21.62
C LEU A 358 2.34 -9.58 22.60
N LEU A 359 3.28 -10.41 22.21
CA LEU A 359 4.55 -10.62 22.91
C LEU A 359 5.64 -9.86 22.17
N GLU A 360 6.21 -8.83 22.80
CA GLU A 360 7.34 -8.09 22.22
C GLU A 360 8.66 -8.68 22.70
N TYR A 361 9.51 -9.04 21.74
CA TYR A 361 10.92 -9.32 21.98
C TYR A 361 11.71 -8.02 21.86
N LYS A 362 12.51 -7.68 22.87
CA LYS A 362 13.46 -6.57 22.74
C LYS A 362 14.44 -6.87 21.60
N LYS A 363 14.46 -6.00 20.58
CA LYS A 363 15.36 -6.08 19.42
C LYS A 363 16.66 -5.35 19.77
N GLY A 364 17.80 -6.06 19.78
CA GLY A 364 19.12 -5.47 20.08
C GLY A 364 20.10 -6.40 20.80
N ASP A 365 19.66 -7.52 21.36
CA ASP A 365 20.56 -8.40 22.12
C ASP A 365 21.28 -9.42 21.24
N ILE A 366 22.60 -9.52 21.42
CA ILE A 366 23.52 -10.38 20.69
C ILE A 366 23.20 -11.87 20.96
N VAL A 367 23.17 -12.68 19.91
CA VAL A 367 23.04 -14.14 20.00
C VAL A 367 24.45 -14.74 20.04
N ALA A 368 24.83 -15.36 21.16
CA ALA A 368 26.01 -16.22 21.22
C ALA A 368 25.57 -17.68 21.01
N LEU A 369 26.07 -18.31 19.93
CA LEU A 369 25.92 -19.74 19.70
C LEU A 369 26.99 -20.47 20.52
N LEU A 370 26.55 -21.33 21.45
CA LEU A 370 27.43 -22.23 22.19
C LEU A 370 27.58 -23.54 21.41
N THR A 371 28.72 -23.68 20.74
CA THR A 371 29.25 -24.97 20.26
C THR A 371 30.41 -25.38 21.17
N GLU A 372 30.64 -26.68 21.35
CA GLU A 372 31.78 -27.18 22.16
C GLU A 372 33.13 -26.66 21.66
N GLU A 373 33.21 -26.24 20.41
CA GLU A 373 34.39 -25.64 19.80
C GLU A 373 34.17 -24.14 19.55
N LYS A 374 34.66 -23.32 20.50
CA LYS A 374 34.91 -21.87 20.45
C LYS A 374 33.76 -20.92 20.08
N ILE A 375 33.53 -19.96 20.98
CA ILE A 375 32.64 -18.80 20.79
C ILE A 375 33.23 -17.90 19.68
N ARG A 376 32.47 -17.67 18.60
CA ARG A 376 32.75 -16.60 17.63
C ARG A 376 31.55 -15.65 17.54
N LEU A 377 31.81 -14.36 17.71
CA LEU A 377 30.84 -13.29 17.45
C LEU A 377 30.69 -13.14 15.93
N LYS A 378 29.45 -13.15 15.43
CA LYS A 378 29.14 -12.76 14.05
C LYS A 378 27.99 -11.76 14.07
N GLY A 379 28.26 -10.53 13.64
CA GLY A 379 27.26 -9.49 13.43
C GLY A 379 27.85 -8.09 13.58
N GLN A 380 27.90 -7.37 12.46
CA GLN A 380 27.91 -5.91 12.40
C GLN A 380 26.46 -5.44 12.29
#